data_AF-A0A9D8TBU1-F1
#
_entry.id   AF-A0A9D8TBU1-F1
#
_cell.length_a   1.000
_cell.length_b   1.000
_cell.length_c   1.000
_cell.angle_alpha   90.00
_cell.angle_beta   90.00
_cell.angle_gamma   90.00
#
_symmetry.space_group_name_H-M   'P 1'
#
loop_
_entity.id
_entity.type
_entity.pdbx_description
1 polymer ?
#
loop_
_entity_poly.entity_id
_entity_poly.type
_entity_poly.pdbx_seq_one_letter_code
_entity_poly.pdbx_strand_id
1 'polypeptide(L)'
;MAFATEAKADSCMHLYYAKGFAVEYFPEYKRLTIHNPWGGKSAVYYLYRHQKPENLPEDAQAIQIPLNTIATTSCTHIGFLDRLGLLASVKGSCNLSMVYHPEFRKKAAASLVVDLGDNYSINAEKTLSLQVDALIWSGYGQQDA
;
A
#
# COMPACT_ATOMS: atom_id res chain seq x y z
N MET A 1 -32.62 0.17 10.83
CA MET A 1 -31.32 -0.21 10.26
C MET A 1 -31.48 -0.20 8.75
N ALA A 2 -31.01 0.86 8.10
CA ALA A 2 -31.06 0.97 6.65
C ALA A 2 -29.84 0.23 6.10
N PHE A 3 -30.07 -0.85 5.35
CA PHE A 3 -29.02 -1.47 4.55
C PHE A 3 -28.63 -0.46 3.49
N ALA A 4 -27.38 0.02 3.53
CA ALA A 4 -26.81 0.76 2.41
C ALA A 4 -26.99 -0.13 1.17
N THR A 5 -27.72 0.38 0.19
CA THR A 5 -27.97 -0.33 -1.06
C THR A 5 -26.62 -0.50 -1.72
N GLU A 6 -26.13 -1.73 -1.84
CA GLU A 6 -24.85 -1.99 -2.50
C GLU A 6 -24.94 -1.45 -3.93
N ALA A 7 -24.16 -0.40 -4.21
CA ALA A 7 -24.06 0.14 -5.56
C ALA A 7 -23.62 -0.98 -6.51
N LYS A 8 -24.21 -1.01 -7.70
CA LYS A 8 -23.83 -1.96 -8.75
C LYS A 8 -22.57 -1.43 -9.45
N ALA A 9 -21.56 -2.28 -9.61
CA ALA A 9 -20.35 -1.92 -10.35
C ALA A 9 -20.63 -1.72 -11.85
N ASP A 10 -19.95 -0.77 -12.47
CA ASP A 10 -20.03 -0.51 -13.93
C ASP A 10 -19.33 -1.63 -14.71
N SER A 11 -18.21 -2.10 -14.18
CA SER A 11 -17.40 -3.17 -14.78
C SER A 11 -16.46 -3.79 -13.74
N CYS A 12 -15.90 -4.95 -14.07
CA CYS A 12 -14.89 -5.63 -13.26
C CYS A 12 -13.63 -5.86 -14.09
N MET A 13 -12.46 -5.78 -13.44
CA MET A 13 -11.19 -6.08 -14.09
C MET A 13 -11.12 -7.56 -14.45
N HIS A 14 -10.85 -7.85 -15.71
CA HIS A 14 -10.63 -9.23 -16.15
C HIS A 14 -9.23 -9.69 -15.77
N LEU A 15 -9.14 -10.74 -14.94
CA LEU A 15 -7.89 -11.33 -14.48
C LEU A 15 -7.71 -12.72 -15.12
N TYR A 16 -6.59 -12.93 -15.81
CA TYR A 16 -6.32 -14.21 -16.48
C TYR A 16 -5.82 -15.29 -15.51
N TYR A 17 -4.89 -14.91 -14.61
CA TYR A 17 -4.20 -15.87 -13.73
C TYR A 17 -4.30 -15.51 -12.25
N ALA A 18 -4.37 -14.22 -11.92
CA ALA A 18 -4.41 -13.75 -10.54
C ALA A 18 -5.75 -14.11 -9.90
N LYS A 19 -5.70 -14.78 -8.74
CA LYS A 19 -6.88 -15.20 -7.97
C LYS A 19 -6.93 -14.59 -6.57
N GLY A 20 -5.88 -13.86 -6.16
CA GLY A 20 -5.75 -13.32 -4.81
C GLY A 20 -6.49 -12.00 -4.59
N PHE A 21 -7.07 -11.41 -5.63
CA PHE A 21 -7.81 -10.17 -5.51
C PHE A 21 -8.82 -10.00 -6.64
N ALA A 22 -9.78 -9.09 -6.46
CA ALA A 22 -10.71 -8.63 -7.47
C ALA A 22 -10.75 -7.10 -7.48
N VAL A 23 -11.00 -6.51 -8.65
CA VAL A 23 -11.18 -5.05 -8.80
C VAL A 23 -12.47 -4.77 -9.53
N GLU A 24 -13.33 -3.99 -8.89
CA GLU A 24 -14.61 -3.52 -9.43
C GLU A 24 -14.54 -2.00 -9.62
N TYR A 25 -15.06 -1.52 -10.75
CA TYR A 25 -15.05 -0.12 -11.12
C TYR A 25 -16.42 0.50 -10.88
N PHE A 26 -16.43 1.64 -10.21
CA PHE A 26 -17.58 2.51 -10.00
C PHE A 26 -17.25 3.89 -10.60
N PRO A 27 -18.25 4.77 -10.79
CA PRO A 27 -18.03 6.09 -11.37
C PRO A 27 -17.00 6.93 -10.60
N GLU A 28 -17.02 6.87 -9.27
CA GLU A 28 -16.20 7.74 -8.41
C GLU A 28 -15.01 7.03 -7.75
N TYR A 29 -15.03 5.71 -7.70
CA TYR A 29 -14.01 4.92 -7.00
C TYR A 29 -13.84 3.52 -7.60
N LYS A 30 -12.83 2.80 -7.14
CA LYS A 30 -12.64 1.37 -7.41
C LYS A 30 -12.74 0.60 -6.11
N ARG A 31 -13.47 -0.51 -6.09
CA ARG A 31 -13.46 -1.43 -4.97
C ARG A 31 -12.41 -2.51 -5.23
N LEU A 32 -11.40 -2.57 -4.38
CA LEU A 32 -10.36 -3.59 -4.39
C LEU A 32 -10.63 -4.58 -3.27
N THR A 33 -10.87 -5.83 -3.63
CA THR A 33 -11.07 -6.93 -2.68
C THR A 33 -9.83 -7.80 -2.69
N ILE A 34 -9.14 -7.94 -1.56
CA ILE A 34 -8.01 -8.85 -1.38
C ILE A 34 -8.53 -10.11 -0.69
N HIS A 35 -8.45 -11.24 -1.40
CA HIS A 35 -8.91 -12.52 -0.89
C HIS A 35 -7.92 -13.10 0.10
N ASN A 36 -8.43 -13.54 1.25
CA ASN A 36 -7.63 -14.24 2.24
C ASN A 36 -7.41 -15.68 1.77
N PRO A 37 -6.16 -16.12 1.49
CA PRO A 37 -5.90 -17.46 0.99
C PRO A 37 -6.08 -18.55 2.05
N TRP A 38 -6.18 -18.18 3.34
CA TRP A 38 -6.33 -19.09 4.48
C TRP A 38 -7.77 -19.22 4.98
N GLY A 39 -8.77 -18.72 4.22
CA GLY A 39 -10.19 -18.88 4.55
C GLY A 39 -10.77 -17.85 5.53
N GLY A 40 -10.01 -16.81 5.87
CA GLY A 40 -10.49 -15.69 6.66
C GLY A 40 -11.30 -14.64 5.88
N LYS A 41 -11.66 -13.54 6.53
CA LYS A 41 -12.33 -12.41 5.88
C LYS A 41 -11.41 -11.77 4.82
N SER A 42 -11.98 -11.45 3.66
CA SER A 42 -11.29 -10.65 2.64
C SER A 42 -11.16 -9.20 3.11
N ALA A 43 -10.05 -8.55 2.77
CA ALA A 43 -9.90 -7.12 2.99
C ALA A 43 -10.51 -6.35 1.82
N VAL A 44 -11.24 -5.26 2.10
CA VAL A 44 -11.91 -4.45 1.07
C VAL A 44 -11.44 -3.00 1.19
N TYR A 45 -10.94 -2.46 0.08
CA TYR A 45 -10.45 -1.09 -0.03
C TYR A 45 -11.21 -0.31 -1.10
N TYR A 46 -11.40 0.98 -0.86
CA TYR A 46 -12.08 1.89 -1.77
C TYR A 46 -11.09 2.92 -2.28
N LEU A 47 -10.67 2.78 -3.54
CA LEU A 47 -9.63 3.61 -4.16
C LEU A 47 -10.25 4.76 -4.94
N TYR A 48 -9.92 6.01 -4.61
CA TYR A 48 -10.49 7.20 -5.25
C TYR A 48 -9.39 8.19 -5.67
N ARG A 49 -9.65 9.06 -6.65
CA ARG A 49 -8.60 9.98 -7.17
C ARG A 49 -8.66 11.41 -6.61
N HIS A 50 -9.86 11.96 -6.52
CA HIS A 50 -10.06 13.38 -6.23
C HIS A 50 -10.68 13.55 -4.85
N GLN A 51 -12.02 13.58 -4.77
CA GLN A 51 -12.76 13.68 -3.52
C GLN A 51 -13.12 12.28 -3.03
N LYS A 52 -13.12 12.12 -1.70
CA LYS A 52 -13.59 10.89 -1.07
C LYS A 52 -15.10 10.75 -1.37
N PRO A 53 -15.55 9.62 -1.93
CA PRO A 53 -16.97 9.42 -2.20
C PRO A 53 -17.77 9.47 -0.90
N GLU A 54 -18.93 10.14 -0.92
CA GLU A 54 -19.78 10.35 0.26
C GLU A 54 -20.52 9.06 0.67
N ASN A 55 -20.82 8.19 -0.29
CA ASN A 55 -21.64 6.99 -0.10
C ASN A 55 -20.83 5.72 0.19
N LEU A 56 -19.68 5.84 0.86
CA LEU A 56 -18.92 4.68 1.30
C LEU A 56 -19.47 4.11 2.63
N PRO A 57 -19.33 2.80 2.89
CA PRO A 57 -19.61 2.23 4.21
C PRO A 57 -18.88 2.97 5.33
N GLU A 58 -19.46 2.98 6.53
CA GLU A 58 -18.89 3.71 7.68
C GLU A 58 -17.49 3.20 8.06
N ASP A 59 -17.25 1.90 7.92
CA ASP A 59 -15.99 1.20 8.16
C ASP A 59 -15.11 1.08 6.89
N ALA A 60 -15.43 1.81 5.82
CA ALA A 60 -14.72 1.71 4.56
C ALA A 60 -13.25 2.16 4.67
N GLN A 61 -12.34 1.26 4.28
CA GLN A 61 -10.93 1.59 4.11
C GLN A 61 -10.71 2.34 2.79
N ALA A 62 -10.90 3.66 2.82
CA ALA A 62 -10.79 4.52 1.66
C ALA A 62 -9.34 5.02 1.48
N ILE A 63 -8.77 4.85 0.29
CA ILE A 63 -7.40 5.24 -0.04
C ILE A 63 -7.42 6.17 -1.26
N GLN A 64 -6.82 7.34 -1.13
CA GLN A 64 -6.63 8.23 -2.26
C GLN A 64 -5.47 7.73 -3.14
N ILE A 65 -5.68 7.68 -4.45
CA ILE A 65 -4.70 7.24 -5.45
C ILE A 65 -4.49 8.31 -6.54
N PRO A 66 -3.28 8.42 -7.13
CA PRO A 66 -2.08 7.64 -6.82
C PRO A 66 -1.46 8.05 -5.48
N LEU A 67 -0.79 7.09 -4.83
CA LEU A 67 0.13 7.39 -3.74
C LEU A 67 1.39 8.02 -4.34
N ASN A 68 1.80 9.18 -3.84
CA ASN A 68 2.94 9.93 -4.33
C ASN A 68 4.20 9.62 -3.51
N THR A 69 4.02 9.36 -2.21
CA THR A 69 5.10 9.10 -1.27
C THR A 69 4.81 7.88 -0.40
N ILE A 70 5.80 7.01 -0.24
CA ILE A 70 5.68 5.81 0.59
C ILE A 70 6.93 5.59 1.44
N ALA A 71 6.76 4.86 2.53
CA ALA A 71 7.84 4.26 3.30
C ALA A 71 7.70 2.73 3.33
N THR A 72 8.81 2.00 3.45
CA THR A 72 8.80 0.53 3.42
C THR A 72 9.61 -0.06 4.57
N THR A 73 9.10 -1.10 5.23
CA THR A 73 9.85 -1.74 6.32
C THR A 73 10.71 -2.93 5.90
N SER A 74 10.73 -3.29 4.61
CA SER A 74 11.54 -4.40 4.08
C SER A 74 12.27 -4.02 2.81
N CYS A 75 13.53 -4.46 2.69
CA CYS A 75 14.31 -4.32 1.46
C CYS A 75 13.70 -5.07 0.27
N THR A 76 12.90 -6.12 0.50
CA THR A 76 12.18 -6.83 -0.57
C THR A 76 11.17 -5.94 -1.29
N HIS A 77 10.55 -4.98 -0.58
CA HIS A 77 9.63 -4.03 -1.19
C HIS A 77 10.33 -3.14 -2.22
N ILE A 78 11.60 -2.78 -1.98
CA ILE A 78 12.40 -1.97 -2.90
C ILE A 78 12.55 -2.67 -4.25
N GLY A 79 12.81 -3.98 -4.26
CA GLY A 79 12.92 -4.75 -5.50
C GLY A 79 11.62 -4.75 -6.33
N PHE A 80 10.47 -4.89 -5.69
CA PHE A 80 9.18 -4.81 -6.38
C PHE A 80 8.89 -3.41 -6.91
N LEU A 81 9.16 -2.38 -6.12
CA LEU A 81 8.97 -0.99 -6.52
C LEU A 81 9.87 -0.59 -7.69
N ASP A 82 11.09 -1.12 -7.75
CA ASP A 82 11.98 -0.94 -8.92
C ASP A 82 11.37 -1.52 -10.19
N ARG A 83 10.84 -2.75 -10.13
CA ARG A 83 10.16 -3.36 -11.29
C ARG A 83 8.92 -2.59 -11.75
N LEU A 84 8.29 -1.84 -10.86
CA LEU A 84 7.17 -0.96 -11.17
C LEU A 84 7.60 0.45 -11.59
N GLY A 85 8.89 0.78 -11.56
CA GLY A 85 9.41 2.12 -11.84
C GLY A 85 9.08 3.15 -10.75
N LEU A 86 8.77 2.69 -9.54
CA LEU A 86 8.26 3.52 -8.42
C LEU A 86 9.31 3.81 -7.36
N LEU A 87 10.61 3.54 -7.58
CA LEU A 87 11.65 3.88 -6.59
C LEU A 87 11.73 5.37 -6.23
N ALA A 88 11.16 6.26 -7.05
CA ALA A 88 11.12 7.69 -6.77
C ALA A 88 10.12 8.07 -5.66
N SER A 89 9.08 7.27 -5.43
CA SER A 89 8.09 7.53 -4.37
C SER A 89 8.57 7.14 -2.98
N VAL A 90 9.62 6.32 -2.86
CA VAL A 90 10.15 5.87 -1.57
C VAL A 90 10.88 7.01 -0.88
N LYS A 91 10.38 7.43 0.29
CA LYS A 91 10.96 8.49 1.15
C LYS A 91 11.67 7.94 2.38
N GLY A 92 11.39 6.70 2.76
CA GLY A 92 12.10 6.04 3.86
C GLY A 92 12.04 4.52 3.76
N SER A 93 13.07 3.86 4.28
CA SER A 93 13.06 2.41 4.42
C SER A 93 13.86 1.94 5.64
N CYS A 94 13.49 0.78 6.17
CA CYS A 94 14.32 0.04 7.13
C CYS A 94 15.46 -0.71 6.43
N ASN A 95 16.49 -1.10 7.18
CA ASN A 95 17.59 -1.95 6.76
C ASN A 95 18.26 -1.52 5.45
N LEU A 96 18.53 -0.21 5.31
CA LEU A 96 19.13 0.35 4.08
C LEU A 96 20.46 -0.32 3.71
N SER A 97 21.23 -0.78 4.70
CA SER A 97 22.49 -1.52 4.51
C SER A 97 22.32 -2.83 3.72
N MET A 98 21.13 -3.42 3.73
CA MET A 98 20.80 -4.64 2.98
C MET A 98 20.34 -4.38 1.54
N VAL A 99 20.17 -3.10 1.15
CA VAL A 99 19.70 -2.73 -0.18
C VAL A 99 20.90 -2.50 -1.11
N TYR A 100 21.12 -3.43 -2.05
CA TYR A 100 22.22 -3.35 -3.02
C TYR A 100 21.87 -2.59 -4.31
N HIS A 101 20.63 -2.12 -4.46
CA HIS A 101 20.19 -1.42 -5.67
C HIS A 101 20.96 -0.08 -5.84
N PRO A 102 21.71 0.12 -6.93
CA PRO A 102 22.69 1.22 -7.03
C PRO A 102 22.04 2.61 -6.96
N GLU A 103 20.93 2.81 -7.68
CA GLU A 103 20.20 4.08 -7.65
C GLU A 103 19.57 4.36 -6.29
N PHE A 104 19.16 3.31 -5.58
CA PHE A 104 18.57 3.48 -4.25
C PHE A 104 19.65 3.85 -3.22
N ARG A 105 20.83 3.24 -3.31
CA ARG A 105 21.98 3.60 -2.46
C ARG A 105 22.44 5.03 -2.68
N LYS A 106 22.44 5.53 -3.93
CA LYS A 106 22.72 6.95 -4.22
C LYS A 106 21.72 7.87 -3.55
N LYS A 107 20.42 7.56 -3.62
CA LYS A 107 19.38 8.34 -2.95
C LYS A 107 19.52 8.32 -1.43
N ALA A 108 19.83 7.17 -0.85
CA ALA A 108 20.11 7.05 0.59
C ALA A 108 21.33 7.89 1.00
N ALA A 109 22.42 7.82 0.24
CA ALA A 109 23.62 8.62 0.48
C ALA A 109 23.38 10.13 0.33
N ALA A 110 22.46 10.54 -0.53
CA ALA A 110 22.02 11.92 -0.69
C ALA A 110 20.93 12.35 0.33
N SER A 111 20.62 11.50 1.32
CA SER A 111 19.55 11.74 2.32
C SER A 111 18.15 11.97 1.72
N LEU A 112 17.92 11.52 0.49
CA LEU A 112 16.60 11.55 -0.17
C LEU A 112 15.70 10.39 0.28
N VAL A 113 16.30 9.36 0.86
CA VAL A 113 15.63 8.25 1.54
C VAL A 113 16.12 8.23 2.98
N VAL A 114 15.20 8.36 3.93
CA VAL A 114 15.50 8.34 5.36
C VAL A 114 15.64 6.90 5.85
N ASP A 115 16.71 6.63 6.59
CA ASP A 115 16.87 5.36 7.31
C ASP A 115 15.92 5.32 8.50
N LEU A 116 14.95 4.41 8.44
CA LEU A 116 13.96 4.18 9.48
C LEU A 116 14.43 3.17 10.53
N GLY A 117 15.66 2.66 10.41
CA GLY A 117 16.26 1.73 11.35
C GLY A 117 15.99 0.27 10.99
N ASP A 118 15.78 -0.55 12.01
CA ASP A 118 15.55 -1.99 11.86
C ASP A 118 14.07 -2.29 11.58
N ASN A 119 13.79 -3.39 10.87
CA ASN A 119 12.42 -3.76 10.51
C ASN A 119 11.58 -4.28 11.70
N TYR A 120 12.20 -4.71 12.79
CA TYR A 120 11.55 -5.07 14.06
C TYR A 120 11.47 -3.91 15.05
N SER A 121 12.30 -2.88 14.87
CA SER A 121 12.34 -1.69 15.71
C SER A 121 12.43 -0.42 14.87
N ILE A 122 11.31 -0.11 14.20
CA ILE A 122 11.21 1.08 13.35
C ILE A 122 11.30 2.36 14.19
N ASN A 123 12.03 3.35 13.69
CA ASN A 123 12.07 4.67 14.29
C ASN A 123 10.76 5.42 13.99
N ALA A 124 9.86 5.43 14.98
CA ALA A 124 8.54 6.05 14.87
C ALA A 124 8.61 7.56 14.59
N GLU A 125 9.52 8.30 15.24
CA GLU A 125 9.65 9.75 15.07
C GLU A 125 10.05 10.13 13.63
N LYS A 126 11.06 9.44 13.08
CA LYS A 126 11.47 9.61 11.67
C LYS A 126 10.37 9.19 10.71
N THR A 127 9.63 8.14 11.02
CA THR A 127 8.55 7.66 10.15
C THR A 127 7.41 8.66 10.08
N LEU A 128 7.00 9.23 11.22
CA LEU A 128 5.96 10.24 11.29
C LEU A 128 6.38 11.55 10.64
N SER A 129 7.65 11.96 10.78
CA SER A 129 8.15 13.20 10.19
C SER A 129 8.21 13.18 8.66
N LEU A 130 8.23 12.00 8.03
CA LEU A 130 8.20 11.88 6.57
C LEU A 130 6.84 12.25 5.95
N GLN A 131 5.75 12.21 6.73
CA GLN A 131 4.38 12.46 6.26
C GLN A 131 4.04 11.74 4.94
N VAL A 132 4.41 10.45 4.84
CA VAL A 132 4.15 9.65 3.64
C VAL A 132 2.67 9.32 3.49
N ASP A 133 2.23 9.11 2.25
CA ASP A 133 0.85 8.70 1.95
C ASP A 133 0.57 7.27 2.43
N ALA A 134 1.59 6.40 2.45
CA ALA A 134 1.47 5.04 2.96
C ALA A 134 2.77 4.48 3.55
N LEU A 135 2.63 3.66 4.59
CA LEU A 135 3.69 2.80 5.12
C LEU A 135 3.39 1.35 4.74
N ILE A 136 4.28 0.73 3.96
CA ILE A 136 4.19 -0.68 3.59
C ILE A 136 4.93 -1.51 4.64
N TRP A 137 4.15 -2.22 5.44
CA TRP A 137 4.65 -3.06 6.52
C TRP A 137 4.93 -4.49 6.04
N SER A 138 6.08 -5.06 6.43
CA SER A 138 6.41 -6.45 6.19
C SER A 138 5.56 -7.38 7.05
N GLY A 139 4.96 -8.41 6.44
CA GLY A 139 4.25 -9.46 7.19
C GLY A 139 5.17 -10.41 7.96
N TYR A 140 6.49 -10.30 7.81
CA TYR A 140 7.44 -11.19 8.49
C TYR A 140 7.42 -10.97 10.01
N GLY A 141 7.05 -12.01 10.76
CA GLY A 141 6.94 -11.96 12.22
C GLY A 141 5.55 -11.56 12.75
N GLN A 142 4.56 -11.36 11.88
CA GLN A 142 3.17 -11.38 12.34
C GLN A 142 2.79 -12.82 12.70
N GLN A 143 2.32 -13.04 13.93
CA GLN A 143 1.65 -14.27 14.27
C GLN A 143 0.32 -14.30 13.52
N ASP A 144 0.06 -15.39 12.81
CA ASP A 144 -1.25 -15.68 12.24
C ASP A 144 -2.24 -15.75 13.42
N ALA A 145 -3.08 -14.72 13.56
CA ALA A 145 -4.15 -14.67 14.57
C ALA A 145 -5.41 -15.36 14.06
#